data_AF-A0A086XYS5-F1
#
_entry.id   AF-A0A086XYS5-F1
#
_cell.length_a   1.000
_cell.length_b   1.000
_cell.length_c   1.000
_cell.angle_alpha   90.00
_cell.angle_beta   90.00
_cell.angle_gamma   90.00
#
_symmetry.space_group_name_H-M   'P 1'
#
loop_
_entity.id
_entity.type
_entity.pdbx_description
1 polymer ?
#
loop_
_entity_poly.entity_id
_entity_poly.type
_entity_poly.pdbx_seq_one_letter_code
_entity_poly.pdbx_strand_id
1 'polypeptide(L)' 'METSTDLQLILHVRNINGFLKTFLDTMGEGLSPDARTQLETLIDASNMLLLTLASPQDDALTPGASIVLPCAPSNG' A
#
# COMPACT_ATOMS: atom_id res chain seq x y z
N MET A 1 -3.60 17.27 13.94
CA MET A 1 -2.13 17.18 13.93
C MET A 1 -1.62 15.82 13.42
N GLU A 2 -2.51 14.95 12.93
CA GLU A 2 -2.16 13.57 12.48
C GLU A 2 -1.63 13.52 11.04
N THR A 3 -1.98 14.49 10.20
CA THR A 3 -1.59 14.55 8.78
C THR A 3 -0.09 14.68 8.56
N SER A 4 0.66 15.28 9.50
CA SER A 4 2.12 15.40 9.39
C SER A 4 2.83 14.06 9.60
N THR A 5 2.30 13.21 10.49
CA THR A 5 2.90 11.89 10.78
C THR A 5 2.62 10.93 9.63
N ASP A 6 1.41 10.97 9.07
CA ASP A 6 1.03 10.16 7.91
C ASP A 6 1.87 10.52 6.67
N LEU A 7 2.04 11.82 6.41
CA LEU A 7 2.90 12.29 5.33
C LEU A 7 4.37 11.85 5.52
N GLN A 8 4.89 11.91 6.74
CA GLN A 8 6.25 11.45 7.04
C GLN A 8 6.39 9.94 6.81
N LEU A 9 5.38 9.15 7.18
CA LEU A 9 5.36 7.71 6.95
C LEU A 9 5.33 7.39 5.45
N ILE A 10 4.45 8.05 4.69
CA ILE A 10 4.35 7.90 3.22
C ILE A 10 5.69 8.22 2.55
N LEU A 11 6.32 9.34 2.93
CA LEU A 11 7.63 9.73 2.38
C LEU A 11 8.72 8.72 2.75
N HIS A 12 8.71 8.21 3.98
CA HIS A 12 9.68 7.23 4.45
C HIS A 12 9.58 5.91 3.68
N VAL A 13 8.36 5.37 3.52
CA VAL A 13 8.13 4.13 2.76
C VAL A 13 8.48 4.33 1.27
N ARG A 14 8.17 5.51 0.70
CA ARG A 14 8.58 5.83 -0.68
C ARG A 14 10.11 5.81 -0.84
N ASN A 15 10.86 6.30 0.16
CA ASN A 15 12.31 6.27 0.15
C ASN A 15 12.85 4.82 0.25
N ILE A 16 12.25 3.98 1.11
CA ILE A 16 12.59 2.56 1.21
C ILE A 16 12.38 1.86 -0.14
N ASN A 17 11.22 2.05 -0.79
CA ASN A 17 10.94 1.44 -2.09
C ASN A 17 11.94 1.91 -3.16
N GLY A 18 12.35 3.19 -3.14
CA GLY A 18 13.40 3.71 -4.03
C GLY A 18 14.76 3.06 -3.80
N PHE A 19 15.15 2.87 -2.54
CA PHE A 19 16.36 2.15 -2.18
C PHE A 19 16.32 0.70 -2.65
N LEU A 20 15.23 -0.03 -2.38
CA LEU A 20 15.08 -1.43 -2.78
C LEU A 20 15.11 -1.61 -4.30
N LYS A 21 14.54 -0.66 -5.05
CA LYS A 21 14.61 -0.67 -6.51
C LYS A 21 16.03 -0.42 -7.02
N THR A 22 16.77 0.49 -6.39
CA THR A 22 18.19 0.74 -6.72
C THR A 22 19.05 -0.49 -6.38
N PHE A 23 18.76 -1.16 -5.27
CA PHE A 23 19.41 -2.41 -4.89
C PHE A 23 19.16 -3.50 -5.93
N LEU A 24 17.93 -3.67 -6.41
CA LEU A 24 17.61 -4.60 -7.48
C LEU A 24 18.34 -4.29 -8.79
N ASP A 25 18.45 -3.01 -9.14
CA ASP A 25 19.17 -2.59 -10.36
C ASP A 25 20.67 -2.89 -10.26
N THR A 26 21.26 -2.69 -9.07
CA THR A 26 22.71 -2.84 -8.85
C THR A 26 23.13 -4.28 -8.57
N MET A 27 22.34 -5.02 -7.78
CA MET A 27 22.69 -6.33 -7.22
C MET A 27 21.78 -7.46 -7.73
N GLY A 28 20.78 -7.14 -8.55
CA GLY A 28 19.78 -8.11 -9.02
C GLY A 28 20.33 -9.23 -9.88
N GLU A 29 21.51 -9.06 -10.48
CA GLU A 29 22.22 -10.14 -11.20
C GLU A 29 22.77 -11.21 -10.24
N GLY A 30 23.07 -10.83 -8.99
CA GLY A 30 23.54 -11.76 -7.95
C GLY A 30 22.42 -12.42 -7.15
N LEU A 31 21.17 -11.99 -7.33
CA LEU A 31 20.01 -12.59 -6.67
C LEU A 31 19.52 -13.81 -7.46
N SER A 32 18.97 -14.80 -6.74
CA SER A 32 18.21 -15.85 -7.40
C SER A 32 16.99 -15.23 -8.11
N PRO A 33 16.54 -15.81 -9.23
CA PRO A 33 15.40 -15.26 -9.98
C PRO A 33 14.12 -15.21 -9.13
N ASP A 34 13.96 -16.15 -8.20
CA ASP A 34 12.84 -16.18 -7.27
C ASP A 34 12.90 -15.03 -6.25
N ALA A 35 14.06 -14.81 -5.61
CA ALA A 35 14.25 -13.71 -4.67
C ALA A 35 14.09 -12.34 -5.34
N ARG A 36 14.57 -12.21 -6.58
CA ARG A 36 14.35 -11.01 -7.40
C ARG A 36 12.87 -10.75 -7.64
N THR A 37 12.14 -11.76 -8.10
CA THR A 37 10.70 -11.66 -8.39
C THR A 37 9.89 -11.32 -7.14
N GLN A 38 10.22 -11.93 -6.00
CA GLN A 38 9.57 -11.62 -4.72
C GLN A 38 9.81 -10.17 -4.30
N LEU A 39 11.04 -9.67 -4.46
CA LEU A 39 11.39 -8.31 -4.08
C LEU A 39 10.73 -7.28 -5.02
N GLU A 40 10.69 -7.54 -6.32
CA GLU A 40 9.96 -6.72 -7.30
C GLU A 40 8.46 -6.66 -6.93
N THR A 41 7.84 -7.81 -6.65
CA THR A 41 6.43 -7.91 -6.24
C THR A 41 6.14 -7.13 -4.96
N LEU A 42 7.05 -7.20 -3.98
CA LEU A 42 6.91 -6.48 -2.71
C LEU A 42 6.95 -4.96 -2.92
N ILE A 43 7.85 -4.47 -3.77
CA ILE A 43 7.96 -3.04 -4.10
C ILE A 43 6.68 -2.57 -4.80
N ASP A 44 6.17 -3.33 -5.77
CA ASP A 44 4.92 -3.02 -6.48
C ASP A 44 3.72 -2.96 -5.52
N ALA A 45 3.55 -3.97 -4.67
CA ALA A 45 2.48 -4.00 -3.67
C ALA A 45 2.57 -2.80 -2.70
N SER A 46 3.77 -2.47 -2.23
CA SER A 46 4.02 -1.32 -1.37
C SER A 46 3.68 0.01 -2.06
N ASN A 47 4.04 0.17 -3.34
CA ASN A 47 3.68 1.36 -4.11
C ASN A 47 2.16 1.48 -4.32
N MET A 48 1.44 0.37 -4.56
CA MET A 48 -0.03 0.37 -4.65
C MET A 48 -0.69 0.80 -3.35
N LEU A 49 -0.16 0.36 -2.20
CA LEU A 49 -0.63 0.81 -0.89
C LEU A 49 -0.38 2.31 -0.69
N LEU A 50 0.80 2.81 -1.07
CA LEU A 50 1.09 4.25 -1.00
C LEU A 50 0.15 5.09 -1.88
N LEU A 51 -0.19 4.60 -3.07
CA LEU A 51 -1.17 5.27 -3.94
C LEU A 51 -2.57 5.29 -3.32
N THR A 52 -2.96 4.20 -2.65
CA THR A 52 -4.25 4.11 -1.95
C THR A 52 -4.30 5.07 -0.77
N LEU A 53 -3.21 5.17 0.01
CA LEU A 53 -3.09 6.07 1.16
C LEU A 53 -2.97 7.55 0.76
N ALA A 54 -2.32 7.83 -0.37
CA ALA A 54 -2.16 9.20 -0.89
C ALA A 54 -3.35 9.68 -1.72
N SER A 55 -4.27 8.78 -2.08
CA SER A 55 -5.52 9.18 -2.74
C SER A 55 -6.34 10.02 -1.77
N PRO A 56 -6.81 11.22 -2.16
CA PRO A 56 -7.72 11.97 -1.32
C PRO A 56 -8.92 11.07 -1.04
N GLN A 57 -9.22 10.82 0.24
CA GLN A 57 -10.52 10.28 0.59
C GLN A 57 -11.54 11.29 0.08
N ASP A 58 -12.28 10.92 -0.96
CA ASP A 58 -13.39 11.68 -1.48
C ASP A 58 -14.45 11.75 -0.37
N ASP A 59 -14.34 12.75 0.49
CA ASP A 59 -15.35 13.14 1.48
C ASP A 59 -16.51 13.80 0.70
N ALA A 60 -17.17 13.02 -0.15
CA ALA A 60 -18.32 13.44 -0.91
C ALA A 60 -19.28 12.29 -1.19
N LEU A 61 -19.75 11.62 -0.13
CA LEU A 61 -21.06 10.96 -0.16
C LEU A 61 -21.78 11.08 1.19
N THR A 62 -22.41 12.25 1.37
CA THR A 62 -23.73 12.53 1.99
C THR A 62 -24.09 11.90 3.36
N PRO A 63 -24.62 12.69 4.32
CA PRO A 63 -25.22 12.15 5.54
C PRO A 63 -26.56 11.47 5.21
N GLY A 64 -26.59 10.14 5.08
CA GLY A 64 -27.86 9.45 4.86
C GLY A 64 -27.86 8.03 4.28
N ALA A 65 -26.73 7.37 4.06
CA ALA A 65 -26.74 5.98 3.62
C ALA A 65 -26.55 5.02 4.81
N SER A 66 -27.67 4.56 5.37
CA SER A 66 -27.68 3.39 6.25
C SER A 66 -26.98 2.22 5.58
N ILE A 67 -25.84 1.81 6.12
CA ILE A 67 -25.25 0.51 5.80
C ILE A 67 -26.12 -0.55 6.48
N VAL A 68 -27.08 -1.11 5.73
CA VAL A 68 -27.78 -2.32 6.16
C VAL A 68 -26.77 -3.46 6.04
N LEU A 69 -26.22 -3.88 7.17
CA LEU A 69 -25.46 -5.13 7.29
C LEU A 69 -26.42 -6.31 7.00
N PRO A 70 -26.19 -7.18 6.00
CA PRO A 70 -26.86 -8.47 6.02
C PRO A 70 -26.25 -9.30 7.15
N CYS A 71 -27.04 -9.49 8.21
CA CYS A 71 -26.75 -10.46 9.28
C CYS A 71 -26.50 -11.85 8.68
N ALA A 72 -25.54 -12.55 9.29
CA ALA A 72 -25.14 -13.93 9.01
C ALA A 72 -26.33 -14.92 8.97
N PRO A 73 -26.20 -16.07 8.26
CA PRO A 73 -27.22 -17.10 8.30
C PRO A 73 -27.25 -17.77 9.69
N SER A 74 -28.39 -17.67 10.37
CA SER A 74 -28.72 -18.51 11.52
C SER A 74 -28.95 -19.94 11.05
N ASN A 75 -28.22 -20.89 11.62
CA ASN A 75 -28.45 -22.32 11.47
C ASN A 75 -29.88 -22.68 11.89
N GLY A 76 -30.56 -23.45 11.05
CA GLY A 76 -31.80 -24.18 11.34
C GLY A 76 -31.62 -25.64 10.96
#